data_AF-A0A7X3KYM5-F1
#
_entry.id   AF-A0A7X3KYM5-F1
#
_cell.length_a   1.000
_cell.length_b   1.000
_cell.length_c   1.000
_cell.angle_alpha   90.00
_cell.angle_beta   90.00
_cell.angle_gamma   90.00
#
_symmetry.space_group_name_H-M   'P 1'
#
loop_
_entity.id
_entity.type
_entity.pdbx_description
1 polymer ?
#
loop_
_entity_poly.entity_id
_entity_poly.type
_entity_poly.pdbx_seq_one_letter_code
_entity_poly.pdbx_strand_id
1 'polypeptide(L)'
;ARTTTVTLDDPLHVLQTQLEALPFHPQPDPDLPFQGGALGLFGYDLGRRFEILPDTAARDIALPDMAIGLYDWALIVDHQKQVVSLISYHDADARYRWLTSQRAPTRTPFRLTSAWQSNMTRCEYGEKF
;
A
#
# COMPACT_ATOMS: atom_id res chain seq x y z
N ALA A 1 -9.91 17.55 -13.44
CA ALA A 1 -10.52 17.56 -12.09
C ALA A 1 -10.40 16.15 -11.52
N ARG A 2 -9.98 15.97 -10.25
CA ARG A 2 -10.04 14.64 -9.63
C ARG A 2 -11.51 14.36 -9.31
N THR A 3 -12.10 13.39 -10.00
CA THR A 3 -13.45 12.91 -9.67
C THR A 3 -13.33 12.04 -8.42
N THR A 4 -14.03 12.41 -7.36
CA THR A 4 -14.16 11.58 -6.16
C THR A 4 -15.51 10.89 -6.21
N THR A 5 -15.50 9.56 -6.23
CA THR A 5 -16.71 8.74 -6.14
C THR A 5 -16.73 8.07 -4.78
N VAL A 6 -17.88 8.09 -4.12
CA VAL A 6 -18.11 7.38 -2.85
C VAL A 6 -19.07 6.24 -3.12
N THR A 7 -18.71 5.03 -2.70
CA THR A 7 -19.55 3.84 -2.82
C THR A 7 -19.50 3.00 -1.54
N LEU A 8 -20.54 2.22 -1.32
CA LEU A 8 -20.63 1.22 -0.25
C LEU A 8 -20.37 -0.20 -0.77
N ASP A 9 -20.05 -0.37 -2.05
CA ASP A 9 -19.73 -1.67 -2.65
C ASP A 9 -18.53 -2.34 -1.97
N ASP A 10 -18.35 -3.63 -2.26
CA ASP A 10 -17.18 -4.39 -1.83
C ASP A 10 -15.89 -3.71 -2.31
N PRO A 11 -14.97 -3.36 -1.39
CA PRO A 11 -13.77 -2.60 -1.73
C PRO A 11 -12.82 -3.34 -2.69
N LEU A 12 -12.75 -4.67 -2.63
CA LEU A 12 -11.93 -5.47 -3.54
C LEU A 12 -12.58 -5.56 -4.91
N HIS A 13 -13.91 -5.65 -4.98
CA HIS A 13 -14.62 -5.60 -6.25
C HIS A 13 -14.42 -4.24 -6.94
N VAL A 14 -14.55 -3.14 -6.18
CA VAL A 14 -14.27 -1.79 -6.68
C VAL A 14 -12.84 -1.68 -7.18
N LEU A 15 -11.86 -2.17 -6.41
CA LEU A 15 -10.45 -2.17 -6.82
C LEU A 15 -10.22 -2.97 -8.11
N GLN A 16 -10.84 -4.14 -8.22
CA GLN A 16 -10.77 -4.97 -9.42
C GLN A 16 -11.34 -4.24 -10.64
N THR A 17 -12.51 -3.62 -10.54
CA THR A 17 -13.07 -2.82 -11.64
C THR A 17 -12.14 -1.67 -12.05
N GLN A 18 -11.49 -1.01 -11.09
CA GLN A 18 -10.52 0.04 -11.41
C GLN A 18 -9.27 -0.51 -12.10
N LEU A 19 -8.79 -1.70 -11.72
CA LEU A 19 -7.67 -2.39 -12.37
C LEU A 19 -8.01 -2.83 -13.80
N GLU A 20 -9.20 -3.38 -14.02
CA GLU A 20 -9.68 -3.78 -15.34
C GLU A 20 -9.87 -2.58 -16.28
N ALA A 21 -10.12 -1.40 -15.73
CA ALA A 21 -10.24 -0.15 -16.49
C ALA A 21 -8.89 0.49 -16.85
N LEU A 22 -7.76 -0.04 -16.37
CA LEU A 22 -6.44 0.47 -16.75
C LEU A 22 -6.15 0.17 -18.23
N PRO A 23 -5.46 1.07 -18.96
CA PRO A 23 -5.21 0.91 -20.39
C PRO A 23 -4.09 -0.09 -20.70
N PHE A 24 -3.64 -0.89 -19.73
CA PHE A 24 -2.51 -1.80 -19.87
C PHE A 24 -2.77 -3.14 -19.17
N HIS A 25 -2.39 -4.22 -19.84
CA HIS A 25 -2.48 -5.59 -19.33
C HIS A 25 -1.23 -6.36 -19.79
N PRO A 26 -0.09 -6.21 -19.11
CA PRO A 26 1.14 -6.89 -19.48
C PRO A 26 1.00 -8.40 -19.37
N GLN A 27 1.77 -9.13 -20.16
CA GLN A 27 1.95 -10.56 -19.92
C GLN A 27 2.85 -10.76 -18.69
N PRO A 28 2.65 -11.85 -17.93
CA PRO A 28 3.54 -12.18 -16.81
C PRO A 28 5.00 -12.27 -17.26
N ASP A 29 5.88 -11.62 -16.51
CA ASP A 29 7.32 -11.60 -16.72
C ASP A 29 8.00 -12.00 -15.40
N PRO A 30 8.81 -13.08 -15.36
CA PRO A 30 9.48 -13.53 -14.14
C PRO A 30 10.48 -12.50 -13.58
N ASP A 31 10.97 -11.57 -14.40
CA ASP A 31 11.95 -10.56 -14.02
C ASP A 31 11.29 -9.27 -13.53
N LEU A 32 10.00 -9.11 -13.80
CA LEU A 32 9.20 -7.95 -13.43
C LEU A 32 7.95 -8.42 -12.67
N PRO A 33 8.10 -8.79 -11.38
CA PRO A 33 7.00 -9.36 -10.59
C PRO A 33 5.86 -8.37 -10.31
N PHE A 34 6.15 -7.06 -10.41
CA PHE A 34 5.15 -6.00 -10.37
C PHE A 34 5.35 -5.11 -11.58
N GLN A 35 4.37 -5.13 -12.49
CA GLN A 35 4.45 -4.39 -13.74
C GLN A 35 3.67 -3.07 -13.72
N GLY A 36 3.25 -2.60 -12.54
CA GLY A 36 2.22 -1.56 -12.41
C GLY A 36 0.86 -2.19 -12.10
N GLY A 37 -0.07 -1.36 -11.64
CA GLY A 37 -1.35 -1.79 -11.07
C GLY A 37 -1.51 -1.32 -9.62
N ALA A 38 -2.18 -2.12 -8.81
CA ALA A 38 -2.56 -1.77 -7.44
C ALA A 38 -1.45 -2.09 -6.44
N LEU A 39 -1.09 -1.10 -5.61
CA LEU A 39 -0.18 -1.30 -4.49
C LEU A 39 -0.59 -0.40 -3.30
N GLY A 40 -0.57 -0.95 -2.10
CA GLY A 40 -0.80 -0.19 -0.89
C GLY A 40 -1.17 -1.04 0.32
N LEU A 41 -2.02 -0.48 1.18
CA LEU A 41 -2.42 -1.06 2.46
C LEU A 41 -3.79 -1.74 2.36
N PHE A 42 -3.85 -2.98 2.84
CA PHE A 42 -5.07 -3.64 3.29
C PHE A 42 -4.98 -3.79 4.82
N GLY A 43 -5.72 -2.97 5.55
CA GLY A 43 -5.73 -2.96 7.01
C GLY A 43 -6.47 -4.18 7.59
N TYR A 44 -6.17 -4.54 8.84
CA TYR A 44 -6.79 -5.69 9.49
C TYR A 44 -8.31 -5.59 9.55
N ASP A 45 -8.83 -4.42 9.92
CA ASP A 45 -10.28 -4.17 10.03
C ASP A 45 -11.01 -4.17 8.68
N LEU A 46 -10.30 -4.19 7.55
CA LEU A 46 -10.93 -4.41 6.23
C LEU A 46 -11.69 -5.73 6.19
N GLY A 47 -11.25 -6.74 6.96
CA GLY A 47 -11.93 -8.02 7.10
C GLY A 47 -13.40 -7.91 7.52
N ARG A 48 -13.77 -6.85 8.27
CA ARG A 48 -15.16 -6.57 8.68
C ARG A 48 -16.10 -6.27 7.50
N ARG A 49 -15.55 -6.04 6.31
CA ARG A 49 -16.33 -5.89 5.06
C ARG A 49 -16.77 -7.24 4.48
N PHE A 50 -16.09 -8.33 4.85
CA PHE A 50 -16.35 -9.68 4.34
C PHE A 50 -17.00 -10.58 5.40
N GLU A 51 -16.78 -10.28 6.68
CA GLU A 51 -17.24 -11.08 7.82
C GLU A 51 -17.99 -10.23 8.85
N ILE A 52 -19.00 -10.82 9.50
CA ILE A 52 -19.72 -10.19 10.61
C ILE A 52 -18.95 -10.46 11.90
N LEU A 53 -18.21 -9.46 12.37
CA LEU A 53 -17.43 -9.53 13.61
C LEU A 53 -18.02 -8.62 14.69
N PRO A 54 -17.95 -9.00 15.98
CA PRO A 54 -18.29 -8.11 17.08
C PRO A 54 -17.46 -6.82 17.05
N ASP A 55 -18.10 -5.69 17.35
CA ASP A 55 -17.46 -4.37 17.43
C ASP A 55 -17.18 -4.01 18.89
N THR A 56 -16.19 -4.68 19.48
CA THR A 56 -15.85 -4.54 20.92
C THR A 56 -14.54 -3.82 21.18
N ALA A 57 -13.64 -3.77 20.19
CA ALA A 57 -12.36 -3.08 20.30
C ALA A 57 -12.53 -1.59 19.98
N ALA A 58 -11.87 -0.72 20.74
CA ALA A 58 -11.85 0.71 20.44
C ALA A 58 -11.06 0.99 19.14
N ARG A 59 -11.58 1.86 18.28
CA ARG A 59 -10.86 2.37 17.11
C ARG A 59 -9.96 3.55 17.53
N ASP A 60 -8.83 3.24 18.15
CA ASP A 60 -7.88 4.21 18.68
C ASP A 60 -6.85 4.70 17.65
N ILE A 61 -6.83 4.10 16.45
CA ILE A 61 -5.95 4.48 15.33
C ILE A 61 -6.80 4.95 14.15
N ALA A 62 -6.61 6.19 13.72
CA ALA A 62 -7.24 6.78 12.53
C ALA A 62 -6.50 6.37 11.24
N LEU A 63 -6.44 5.06 10.96
CA LEU A 63 -5.87 4.51 9.73
C LEU A 63 -7.00 4.06 8.79
N PRO A 64 -6.90 4.28 7.47
CA PRO A 64 -7.84 3.71 6.51
C PRO A 64 -7.77 2.19 6.52
N ASP A 65 -8.93 1.54 6.43
CA ASP A 65 -9.02 0.08 6.31
C ASP A 65 -8.46 -0.39 4.95
N MET A 66 -8.48 0.47 3.93
CA MET A 66 -7.81 0.25 2.65
C MET A 66 -7.25 1.56 2.10
N ALA A 67 -5.98 1.56 1.69
CA ALA A 67 -5.32 2.70 1.05
C ALA A 67 -4.42 2.20 -0.10
N ILE A 68 -4.99 2.14 -1.30
CA ILE A 68 -4.36 1.56 -2.49
C ILE A 68 -4.14 2.66 -3.55
N GLY A 69 -2.92 2.73 -4.08
CA GLY A 69 -2.61 3.52 -5.27
C GLY A 69 -2.63 2.65 -6.52
N LEU A 70 -3.03 3.24 -7.64
CA LEU A 70 -2.89 2.65 -8.97
C LEU A 70 -1.70 3.29 -9.67
N TYR A 71 -0.72 2.48 -10.03
CA TYR A 71 0.56 2.93 -10.57
C TYR A 71 0.74 2.44 -12.01
N ASP A 72 1.00 3.37 -12.92
CA ASP A 72 1.34 3.09 -14.32
C ASP A 72 2.85 2.84 -14.54
N TRP A 73 3.63 2.76 -13.46
CA TRP A 73 5.07 2.66 -13.48
C TRP A 73 5.59 1.99 -12.20
N ALA A 74 6.81 1.44 -12.26
CA ALA A 74 7.50 0.89 -11.10
C ALA A 74 9.02 0.97 -11.27
N LEU A 75 9.74 0.98 -10.15
CA LEU A 75 11.18 0.80 -10.10
C LEU A 75 11.46 -0.55 -9.42
N ILE A 76 11.99 -1.50 -10.17
CA ILE A 76 12.28 -2.86 -9.70
C ILE A 76 13.79 -2.97 -9.48
N VAL A 77 14.18 -3.33 -8.26
CA VAL A 77 15.58 -3.57 -7.90
C VAL A 77 15.78 -5.06 -7.70
N ASP A 78 16.42 -5.70 -8.67
CA ASP A 78 16.73 -7.13 -8.62
C ASP A 78 18.13 -7.32 -8.01
N HIS A 79 18.15 -7.81 -6.77
CA HIS A 79 19.39 -8.13 -6.04
C HIS A 79 20.06 -9.42 -6.52
N GLN A 80 19.35 -10.32 -7.19
CA GLN A 80 19.96 -11.54 -7.75
C GLN A 80 20.69 -11.24 -9.05
N LYS A 81 20.06 -10.47 -9.94
CA LYS A 81 20.63 -10.09 -11.25
C LYS A 81 21.51 -8.83 -11.20
N GLN A 82 21.48 -8.08 -10.10
CA GLN A 82 22.16 -6.79 -9.96
C GLN A 82 21.71 -5.77 -11.02
N VAL A 83 20.40 -5.75 -11.29
CA VAL A 83 19.78 -4.87 -12.29
C VAL A 83 18.72 -4.00 -11.62
N VAL A 84 18.63 -2.75 -12.07
CA VAL A 84 17.55 -1.83 -11.71
C VAL A 84 16.73 -1.53 -12.96
N SER A 85 15.48 -1.96 -12.97
CA SER A 85 14.56 -1.78 -14.09
C SER A 85 13.53 -0.70 -13.76
N LEU A 86 13.45 0.33 -14.59
CA LEU A 86 12.35 1.30 -14.56
C LEU A 86 11.35 0.92 -15.65
N ILE A 87 10.11 0.66 -15.25
CA ILE A 87 9.01 0.43 -16.18
C ILE A 87 8.04 1.62 -16.13
N SER A 88 7.44 1.96 -17.27
CA SER A 88 6.33 2.91 -17.34
C SER A 88 5.49 2.64 -18.58
N TYR A 89 4.16 2.70 -18.43
CA TYR A 89 3.22 2.64 -19.57
C TYR A 89 3.01 4.00 -20.26
N HIS A 90 3.71 5.03 -19.80
CA HIS A 90 3.83 6.32 -20.45
C HIS A 90 5.27 6.50 -20.97
N ASP A 91 5.78 7.73 -20.96
CA ASP A 91 7.16 8.02 -21.33
C ASP A 91 8.11 7.63 -20.18
N ALA A 92 8.82 6.51 -20.35
CA ALA A 92 9.80 6.00 -19.40
C ALA A 92 10.99 6.96 -19.20
N ASP A 93 11.43 7.67 -20.25
CA ASP A 93 12.51 8.65 -20.15
C ASP A 93 12.06 9.90 -19.39
N ALA A 94 10.82 10.36 -19.58
CA ALA A 94 10.23 11.40 -18.76
C ALA A 94 10.10 10.97 -17.29
N ARG A 95 9.67 9.72 -17.04
CA ARG A 95 9.59 9.18 -15.68
C ARG A 95 10.97 9.10 -15.03
N TYR A 96 11.99 8.68 -15.77
CA TYR A 96 13.38 8.65 -15.30
C TYR A 96 13.91 10.05 -14.98
N ARG A 97 13.68 11.03 -15.86
CA ARG A 97 14.03 12.44 -15.62
C ARG A 97 13.33 13.01 -14.38
N TRP A 98 12.03 12.71 -14.21
CA TRP A 98 11.30 13.09 -13.00
C TRP A 98 11.91 12.46 -11.75
N LEU A 99 12.20 11.15 -11.77
CA LEU A 99 12.75 10.42 -10.64
C LEU A 99 14.13 10.96 -10.22
N THR A 100 15.01 11.17 -11.19
CA THR A 100 16.37 11.70 -10.96
C THR A 100 16.39 13.17 -10.54
N SER A 101 15.31 13.93 -10.82
CA SER A 101 15.15 15.30 -10.31
C SER A 101 14.70 15.38 -8.85
N GLN A 102 14.22 14.27 -8.26
CA GLN A 102 13.77 14.25 -6.87
C GLN A 102 14.96 14.46 -5.93
N ARG A 103 14.79 15.34 -4.95
CA ARG A 103 15.81 15.57 -3.91
C ARG A 103 15.43 14.83 -2.65
N ALA A 104 16.40 14.13 -2.06
CA ALA A 104 16.21 13.52 -0.75
C ALA A 104 15.85 14.61 0.27
N PRO A 105 14.76 14.46 1.04
CA PRO A 105 14.43 15.41 2.09
C PRO A 105 15.52 15.36 3.17
N THR A 106 15.76 16.48 3.84
CA THR A 106 16.61 16.48 5.03
C THR A 106 15.90 15.67 6.12
N ARG A 107 16.50 14.57 6.57
CA ARG A 107 15.91 13.69 7.57
C ARG A 107 16.49 14.03 8.93
N THR A 108 15.64 14.37 9.89
CA THR A 108 16.02 14.35 11.30
C THR A 108 16.19 12.89 11.74
N PRO A 109 17.25 12.52 12.48
CA PRO A 109 17.39 11.16 12.98
C PRO A 109 16.21 10.79 13.89
N PHE A 110 15.59 9.65 13.63
CA PHE A 110 14.55 9.11 14.50
C PHE A 110 15.14 8.76 15.85
N ARG A 111 14.50 9.22 16.92
CA ARG A 111 14.82 8.85 18.31
C ARG A 111 13.51 8.64 19.06
N LEU A 112 13.46 7.62 19.91
CA LEU A 112 12.35 7.43 20.83
C LEU A 112 12.32 8.60 21.83
N THR A 113 11.17 9.23 21.98
CA THR A 113 10.92 10.28 22.97
C THR A 113 10.32 9.73 24.27
N SER A 114 10.01 8.42 24.30
CA SER A 114 9.53 7.68 25.47
C SER A 114 9.93 6.21 25.36
N ALA A 115 9.91 5.48 26.48
CA ALA A 115 9.98 4.03 26.46
C ALA A 115 8.72 3.42 25.82
N TRP A 116 8.83 2.17 25.36
CA TRP A 116 7.66 1.39 24.94
C TRP A 116 6.77 1.09 26.15
N GLN A 117 5.45 1.17 25.94
CA GLN A 117 4.44 0.80 26.92
C GLN A 117 3.48 -0.21 26.29
N SER A 118 3.29 -1.34 26.95
CA SER A 118 2.29 -2.35 26.55
C SER A 118 0.87 -1.81 26.80
N ASN A 119 -0.08 -2.21 25.97
CA ASN A 119 -1.51 -1.97 26.21
C ASN A 119 -2.11 -2.90 27.27
N MET A 120 -1.32 -3.85 27.82
CA MET A 120 -1.71 -4.79 28.86
C MET A 120 -0.58 -5.08 29.85
N THR A 121 -0.93 -5.31 31.12
CA THR A 121 -0.05 -5.84 32.15
C THR A 121 0.14 -7.36 32.02
N ARG A 122 1.14 -7.92 32.72
CA ARG A 122 1.38 -9.37 32.76
C ARG A 122 0.19 -10.17 33.31
N CYS A 123 -0.52 -9.62 34.29
CA CYS A 123 -1.69 -10.27 34.90
C CYS A 123 -2.84 -10.32 33.89
N GLU A 124 -3.20 -9.17 33.30
CA GLU A 124 -4.26 -9.10 32.27
C GLU A 124 -3.96 -9.98 31.06
N TYR A 125 -2.68 -10.09 30.66
CA TYR A 125 -2.28 -11.01 29.60
C TYR A 125 -2.53 -12.48 29.99
N GLY A 126 -2.25 -12.84 31.25
CA GLY A 126 -2.49 -14.18 31.78
C GLY A 126 -3.97 -14.56 31.87
N GLU A 127 -4.87 -13.60 32.05
CA GLU A 127 -6.31 -13.84 32.08
C GLU A 127 -6.91 -14.11 30.69
N LYS A 128 -6.25 -13.63 29.62
CA LYS A 128 -6.70 -13.78 28.23
C LYS A 128 -6.02 -14.92 27.46
N PHE A 129 -5.03 -15.60 28.06
CA PHE A 129 -4.30 -16.73 27.47
C PHE A 129 -4.96 -18.06 27.83
#